data_AF-A0A534VEY6-F1
#
_entry.id   AF-A0A534VEY6-F1
#
_cell.length_a   1.000
_cell.length_b   1.000
_cell.length_c   1.000
_cell.angle_alpha   90.00
_cell.angle_beta   90.00
_cell.angle_gamma   90.00
#
_symmetry.space_group_name_H-M   'P 1'
#
loop_
_entity.id
_entity.type
_entity.pdbx_description
1 polymer ?
#
loop_
_entity_poly.entity_id
_entity_poly.type
_entity_poly.pdbx_seq_one_letter_code
_entity_poly.pdbx_strand_id
1 'polypeptide(L)' 'KVLRRLEYGEGTAAAADVDLLLNITGNMMGTTICALSDAAAMPARAFVTKYRAEFEQHAVLGRCPLRPVAELPRRHAHA' A
#
# COMPACT_ATOMS: atom_id res chain seq x y z
N LYS A 1 3.33 -5.37 3.93
CA LYS A 1 2.61 -6.52 3.32
C LYS A 1 1.52 -6.07 2.34
N VAL A 2 0.56 -5.24 2.75
CA VAL A 2 -0.55 -4.77 1.88
C VAL A 2 -0.04 -4.08 0.60
N LEU A 3 0.92 -3.15 0.71
CA LEU A 3 1.52 -2.49 -0.46
C LEU A 3 2.09 -3.50 -1.47
N ARG A 4 2.78 -4.53 -0.99
CA ARG A 4 3.34 -5.60 -1.85
C ARG A 4 2.24 -6.31 -2.64
N ARG A 5 1.10 -6.58 -2.02
CA ARG A 5 -0.05 -7.21 -2.70
C ARG A 5 -0.58 -6.31 -3.82
N LEU A 6 -0.76 -5.02 -3.55
CA LEU A 6 -1.20 -4.04 -4.54
C LEU A 6 -0.20 -3.88 -5.71
N GLU A 7 1.11 -3.94 -5.42
CA GLU A 7 2.14 -3.69 -6.42
C GLU A 7 2.47 -4.92 -7.31
N TYR A 8 2.29 -6.13 -6.78
CA TYR A 8 2.75 -7.38 -7.40
C TYR A 8 1.65 -8.43 -7.62
N GLY A 9 0.43 -8.18 -7.14
CA GLY A 9 -0.68 -9.14 -7.31
C GLY A 9 -0.49 -10.43 -6.52
N GLU A 10 0.38 -10.44 -5.50
CA GLU A 10 0.65 -11.58 -4.62
C GLU A 10 -0.57 -11.88 -3.73
N GLY A 11 -1.59 -12.52 -4.29
CA GLY A 11 -2.85 -12.86 -3.62
C GLY A 11 -3.85 -11.71 -3.68
N THR A 12 -4.79 -11.80 -4.63
CA THR A 12 -6.02 -11.00 -4.77
C THR A 12 -5.96 -9.62 -4.10
N ALA A 13 -5.26 -8.69 -4.74
CA ALA A 13 -5.36 -7.29 -4.38
C ALA A 13 -6.82 -6.85 -4.60
N ALA A 14 -7.44 -6.25 -3.59
CA ALA A 14 -8.83 -5.80 -3.64
C ALA A 14 -8.93 -4.32 -3.28
N ALA A 15 -10.02 -3.66 -3.68
CA ALA A 15 -10.30 -2.29 -3.23
C ALA A 15 -10.30 -2.19 -1.69
N ALA A 16 -10.70 -3.25 -0.99
CA ALA A 16 -10.62 -3.35 0.46
C ALA A 16 -9.20 -3.26 1.04
N ASP A 17 -8.14 -3.59 0.27
CA ASP A 17 -6.76 -3.38 0.71
C ASP A 17 -6.41 -1.88 0.81
N VAL A 18 -7.03 -1.03 -0.02
CA VAL A 18 -6.87 0.43 0.04
C VAL A 18 -7.50 0.99 1.32
N ASP A 19 -8.70 0.53 1.66
CA ASP A 19 -9.37 0.90 2.91
C ASP A 19 -8.61 0.37 4.14
N LEU A 20 -8.02 -0.82 4.04
CA LEU A 20 -7.17 -1.38 5.08
C LEU A 20 -5.93 -0.50 5.35
N LEU A 21 -5.32 0.10 4.34
CA LEU A 21 -4.22 1.05 4.54
C LEU A 21 -4.66 2.28 5.34
N LEU A 22 -5.85 2.82 5.06
CA LEU A 22 -6.41 3.94 5.82
C LEU A 22 -6.72 3.55 7.27
N ASN A 23 -7.25 2.35 7.49
CA ASN A 23 -7.49 1.82 8.83
C ASN A 23 -6.20 1.64 9.63
N ILE A 24 -5.15 1.09 9.01
CA ILE A 24 -3.84 0.91 9.67
C ILE A 24 -3.26 2.27 10.06
N THR A 25 -3.21 3.23 9.12
CA THR A 25 -2.67 4.57 9.42
C THR A 25 -3.48 5.31 10.48
N GLY A 26 -4.81 5.13 10.50
CA GLY A 26 -5.67 5.62 11.58
C GLY A 26 -5.35 5.00 12.94
N ASN A 27 -5.12 3.69 12.99
CA ASN A 27 -4.74 2.97 14.21
C ASN A 27 -3.30 3.20 14.66
N MET A 28 -2.44 3.82 13.84
CA MET A 28 -1.09 4.21 14.21
C MET A 28 -1.06 5.61 14.84
N MET A 29 -1.94 6.51 14.38
CA MET A 29 -1.91 7.90 14.83
C MET A 29 -2.42 8.05 16.26
N GLY A 30 -1.60 8.59 17.16
CA GLY A 30 -1.99 8.90 18.54
C GLY A 30 -2.24 7.68 19.43
N THR A 31 -1.96 6.46 18.95
CA THR A 31 -2.08 5.22 19.72
C THR A 31 -0.76 4.76 20.35
N THR A 32 0.36 5.39 19.97
CA THR A 32 1.69 5.04 20.47
C THR A 32 2.42 6.28 20.97
N ILE A 33 3.30 6.10 21.96
CA ILE A 33 4.08 7.19 22.57
C ILE A 33 5.18 7.73 21.63
N CYS A 34 5.64 6.90 20.67
CA CYS A 34 6.75 7.26 19.81
C CYS A 34 6.29 8.12 18.63
N ALA A 35 6.87 9.31 18.49
CA ALA A 35 6.58 10.23 17.40
C ALA A 35 6.88 9.65 16.00
N LEU A 36 7.72 8.60 15.93
CA LEU A 36 8.02 7.90 14.67
C LEU A 36 6.76 7.27 14.06
N SER A 37 5.83 6.81 14.88
CA SER A 37 4.60 6.17 14.40
C SER A 37 3.72 7.17 13.66
N ASP A 38 3.49 8.35 14.24
CA ASP A 38 2.73 9.42 13.60
C ASP A 38 3.46 9.93 12.35
N ALA A 39 4.78 10.10 12.44
CA ALA A 39 5.61 10.53 11.32
C ALA A 39 5.55 9.56 10.13
N ALA A 40 5.38 8.26 10.36
CA ALA A 40 5.17 7.27 9.30
C ALA A 40 3.72 7.21 8.81
N ALA A 41 2.74 7.35 9.71
CA ALA A 41 1.32 7.23 9.39
C ALA A 41 0.78 8.41 8.57
N MET A 42 1.18 9.64 8.91
CA MET A 42 0.72 10.86 8.24
C MET A 42 0.99 10.87 6.72
N PRO A 43 2.23 10.65 6.24
CA PRO A 43 2.50 10.63 4.80
C PRO A 43 1.84 9.44 4.11
N ALA A 44 1.82 8.26 4.74
CA ALA A 44 1.14 7.09 4.18
C ALA A 44 -0.35 7.35 3.98
N ARG A 45 -1.03 7.95 4.96
CA ARG A 45 -2.44 8.34 4.86
C ARG A 45 -2.64 9.38 3.76
N ALA A 46 -1.80 10.42 3.72
CA ALA A 46 -1.90 11.48 2.72
C ALA A 46 -1.75 10.97 1.28
N PHE A 47 -0.82 10.04 1.04
CA PHE A 47 -0.66 9.44 -0.29
C PHE A 47 -1.87 8.60 -0.68
N VAL A 48 -2.37 7.76 0.22
CA VAL A 48 -3.53 6.91 -0.07
C VAL A 48 -4.80 7.74 -0.29
N THR A 49 -5.01 8.82 0.46
CA THR A 49 -6.19 9.68 0.24
C THR A 49 -6.08 10.51 -1.03
N LYS A 50 -4.90 11.11 -1.30
CA LYS A 50 -4.71 11.98 -2.46
C LYS A 50 -4.70 11.21 -3.78
N TYR A 51 -4.11 10.02 -3.80
CA TYR A 51 -3.93 9.21 -5.00
C TYR A 51 -4.78 7.94 -4.97
N ARG A 52 -5.90 7.94 -4.23
CA ARG A 52 -6.75 6.76 -4.01
C ARG A 52 -7.08 6.01 -5.30
N ALA A 53 -7.44 6.74 -6.35
CA ALA A 53 -7.78 6.17 -7.64
C ALA A 53 -6.63 5.36 -8.25
N GLU A 54 -5.38 5.79 -8.07
CA GLU A 54 -4.21 5.04 -8.53
C GLU A 54 -4.06 3.74 -7.73
N PHE A 55 -4.21 3.79 -6.39
CA PHE A 55 -4.16 2.58 -5.56
C PHE A 55 -5.28 1.58 -5.90
N GLU A 56 -6.48 2.06 -6.19
CA GLU A 56 -7.59 1.23 -6.65
C GLU A 56 -7.32 0.63 -8.04
N GLN A 57 -6.71 1.40 -8.94
CA GLN A 57 -6.29 0.90 -10.24
C GLN A 57 -5.25 -0.22 -10.11
N HIS A 58 -4.29 -0.10 -9.19
CA HIS A 58 -3.34 -1.19 -8.89
C HIS A 58 -4.07 -2.44 -8.39
N ALA A 59 -5.10 -2.28 -7.55
CA ALA A 59 -5.90 -3.39 -7.05
C ALA A 59 -6.68 -4.09 -8.16
N VAL A 60 -7.36 -3.33 -9.02
CA VAL A 60 -8.13 -3.86 -10.17
C VAL A 60 -7.23 -4.59 -11.17
N LEU A 61 -6.05 -4.03 -11.46
CA LEU A 61 -5.10 -4.62 -12.40
C LEU A 61 -4.27 -5.75 -11.77
N GLY A 62 -4.28 -5.88 -10.45
CA GLY A 62 -3.41 -6.79 -9.71
C GLY A 62 -1.92 -6.54 -9.93
N ARG A 63 -1.53 -5.33 -10.34
CA ARG A 63 -0.14 -4.92 -10.61
C ARG A 63 -0.01 -3.41 -10.67
N CYS A 64 1.21 -2.91 -10.54
CA CYS A 64 1.52 -1.51 -10.83
C CYS A 64 1.34 -1.21 -12.35
N PRO A 65 0.50 -0.22 -12.74
CA PRO A 65 0.33 0.23 -14.12
C PRO A 65 1.51 1.06 -14.63
N LEU A 66 2.28 1.69 -13.72
CA LEU A 66 3.41 2.56 -14.07
C LEU A 66 4.75 1.83 -14.20
N ARG A 67 4.82 0.55 -13.79
CA ARG A 67 6.06 -0.22 -13.83
C ARG A 67 6.37 -0.68 -15.27
N PRO A 68 7.55 -0.38 -15.82
CA PRO A 68 7.99 -0.95 -17.09
C PRO A 68 8.09 -2.48 -17.02
N VAL A 69 7.68 -3.17 -18.08
CA VAL A 69 7.70 -4.65 -18.15
C VAL A 69 9.12 -5.22 -17.93
N ALA A 70 10.16 -4.46 -18.27
CA ALA A 70 11.56 -4.84 -18.08
C ALA A 70 12.01 -4.91 -16.60
N GLU A 71 11.23 -4.36 -15.66
CA GLU A 71 11.58 -4.22 -14.25
C GLU A 71 10.71 -5.08 -13.32
N LEU A 72 10.07 -6.14 -13.86
CA LEU A 72 9.36 -7.10 -13.01
C LEU A 72 10.32 -7.62 -11.93
N PRO A 73 9.91 -7.62 -10.65
CA PRO A 73 10.83 -7.90 -9.56
C PRO A 73 11.46 -9.28 -9.74
N ARG A 74 12.77 -9.38 -9.51
CA ARG A 74 13.37 -10.65 -9.15
C ARG A 74 12.61 -11.11 -7.91
N ARG A 75 11.99 -12.30 -7.97
CA ARG A 75 11.25 -12.87 -6.83
C ARG A 75 12.22 -12.97 -5.65
N HIS A 76 12.25 -11.95 -4.80
CA HIS A 76 12.92 -12.00 -3.52
C HIS A 76 12.04 -12.87 -2.64
N ALA A 77 12.25 -14.18 -2.76
CA ALA A 77 11.66 -15.23 -1.96
C ALA A 77 12.14 -15.05 -0.52
N HIS A 78 11.50 -14.14 0.20
CA HIS A 78 11.59 -14.08 1.65
C HIS A 78 10.39 -14.84 2.18
N ALA A 79 10.62 -16.14 2.39
CA ALA A 79 9.85 -16.99 3.28
C ALA A 79 9.95 -16.45 4.71
#